data_AF-A0A3R6X5U7-F1
#
_entry.id   AF-A0A3R6X5U7-F1
#
_cell.length_a   1.000
_cell.length_b   1.000
_cell.length_c   1.000
_cell.angle_alpha   90.00
_cell.angle_beta   90.00
_cell.angle_gamma   90.00
#
_symmetry.space_group_name_H-M   'P 1'
#
loop_
_entity.id
_entity.type
_entity.pdbx_description
1 polymer ?
#
loop_
_entity_poly.entity_id
_entity_poly.type
_entity_poly.pdbx_seq_one_letter_code
_entity_poly.pdbx_strand_id
1 'polypeptide(L)'
;MKLFVAIAAVVAAVFAQDFNFTDVSESQEQGASLRVVGGNEAPVGQYTWTVNLRRSAGGPSWCGGTLIAPNYVLTAAHCVAKVKPGFVAIGTHYTGGTSDGEQISVVSSTSHPSYRNLFYGFDVAILKLSRASKFAPLPLAKDGVAAQTRVKLLGWGRTSGPSGNPSSVLKENIFVVKSNAECQAKLRTS
;
A
#
# COMPACT_ATOMS: atom_id res chain seq x y z
N MET A 1 24.02 -49.37 47.54
CA MET A 1 22.58 -49.69 47.34
C MET A 1 21.78 -48.87 48.34
N LYS A 2 20.67 -48.27 47.89
CA LYS A 2 19.74 -47.35 48.59
C LYS A 2 20.12 -45.85 48.57
N LEU A 3 19.58 -45.22 47.53
CA LEU A 3 19.08 -43.85 47.43
C LEU A 3 18.38 -43.36 48.72
N PHE A 4 18.47 -42.08 49.06
CA PHE A 4 17.32 -41.20 49.37
C PHE A 4 17.75 -39.72 49.38
N VAL A 5 16.87 -38.88 48.84
CA VAL A 5 16.93 -37.43 48.66
C VAL A 5 16.29 -36.74 49.87
N ALA A 6 16.80 -35.56 50.30
CA ALA A 6 16.00 -34.52 50.95
C ALA A 6 16.71 -33.15 51.02
N ILE A 7 16.23 -32.24 50.17
CA ILE A 7 15.92 -30.80 50.32
C ILE A 7 16.35 -30.09 51.63
N ALA A 8 17.03 -28.94 51.50
CA ALA A 8 16.74 -27.72 52.28
C ALA A 8 17.31 -26.46 51.59
N ALA A 9 16.51 -25.41 51.54
CA ALA A 9 16.74 -24.14 50.86
C ALA A 9 17.66 -23.19 51.64
N VAL A 10 18.38 -22.30 50.93
CA VAL A 10 18.78 -20.99 51.47
C VAL A 10 18.59 -19.92 50.38
N VAL A 11 17.63 -19.05 50.64
CA VAL A 11 17.41 -17.78 49.96
C VAL A 11 18.41 -16.78 50.51
N ALA A 12 19.17 -16.11 49.65
CA ALA A 12 19.84 -14.85 49.98
C ALA A 12 19.75 -13.91 48.77
N ALA A 13 19.04 -12.82 48.99
CA ALA A 13 18.74 -11.76 48.03
C ALA A 13 20.01 -11.05 47.55
N VAL A 14 20.08 -10.74 46.26
CA VAL A 14 21.10 -9.84 45.69
C VAL A 14 20.41 -8.91 44.69
N PHE A 15 20.19 -7.69 45.18
CA PHE A 15 19.97 -6.40 44.53
C PHE A 15 19.03 -6.31 43.32
N ALA A 16 17.88 -5.67 43.59
CA ALA A 16 17.14 -4.92 42.59
C ALA A 16 18.07 -3.91 41.91
N GLN A 17 18.32 -4.10 40.63
CA GLN A 17 18.64 -3.01 39.73
C GLN A 17 17.37 -2.72 38.94
N ASP A 18 16.89 -1.50 39.07
CA ASP A 18 15.73 -0.96 38.38
C ASP A 18 15.94 -1.04 36.86
N PHE A 19 15.51 -2.13 36.24
CA PHE A 19 15.29 -2.15 34.81
C PHE A 19 13.99 -1.43 34.52
N ASN A 20 14.13 -0.11 34.37
CA ASN A 20 13.12 0.76 33.83
C ASN A 20 12.71 0.21 32.46
N PHE A 21 11.58 -0.48 32.40
CA PHE A 21 11.00 -0.97 31.15
C PHE A 21 10.34 0.21 30.42
N THR A 22 11.18 1.10 29.90
CA THR A 22 10.80 2.16 28.99
C THR A 22 11.76 2.14 27.81
N ASP A 23 11.72 1.06 27.03
CA ASP A 23 12.06 1.15 25.61
C ASP A 23 11.45 -0.03 24.84
N VAL A 24 10.12 -0.12 24.85
CA VAL A 24 9.45 -0.68 23.66
C VAL A 24 9.38 0.49 22.70
N SER A 25 10.44 0.67 21.92
CA SER A 25 10.33 1.44 20.69
C SER A 25 9.31 0.70 19.83
N GLU A 26 8.08 1.22 19.88
CA GLU A 26 7.05 0.98 18.90
C GLU A 26 7.67 1.41 17.57
N SER A 27 8.29 0.46 16.87
CA SER A 27 8.66 0.63 15.48
C SER A 27 7.33 0.88 14.78
N GLN A 28 7.02 2.16 14.62
CA GLN A 28 5.86 2.67 13.93
C GLN A 28 5.70 1.80 12.69
N GLU A 29 4.54 1.16 12.56
CA GLU A 29 4.08 0.51 11.34
C GLU A 29 3.99 1.63 10.29
N GLN A 30 5.13 2.06 9.75
CA GLN A 30 5.25 2.87 8.56
C GLN A 30 4.96 1.95 7.40
N GLY A 31 3.71 1.50 7.35
CA GLY A 31 3.09 1.11 6.10
C GLY A 31 3.37 2.24 5.12
N ALA A 32 3.87 1.89 3.95
CA ALA A 32 4.16 2.81 2.87
C ALA A 32 2.91 3.67 2.60
N SER A 33 2.85 4.84 3.21
CA SER A 33 1.74 5.77 3.05
C SER A 33 1.79 6.27 1.61
N LEU A 34 0.69 6.10 0.86
CA LEU A 34 0.56 6.67 -0.47
C LEU A 34 0.71 8.19 -0.35
N ARG A 35 1.70 8.75 -1.04
CA ARG A 35 2.02 10.18 -1.02
C ARG A 35 1.96 10.74 -2.43
N VAL A 36 1.25 11.85 -2.59
CA VAL A 36 1.32 12.70 -3.79
C VAL A 36 1.79 14.08 -3.32
N VAL A 37 2.97 14.12 -2.69
CA VAL A 37 3.51 15.33 -2.04
C VAL A 37 3.60 16.46 -3.07
N GLY A 38 3.03 17.63 -2.76
CA GLY A 38 3.07 18.80 -3.65
C GLY A 38 2.26 18.65 -4.95
N GLY A 39 1.37 17.66 -5.05
CA GLY A 39 0.53 17.47 -6.23
C GLY A 39 -0.65 18.44 -6.31
N ASN A 40 -1.02 18.79 -7.54
CA ASN A 40 -2.21 19.58 -7.84
C ASN A 40 -3.41 18.66 -8.09
N GLU A 41 -4.62 19.22 -8.07
CA GLU A 41 -5.79 18.47 -8.49
C GLU A 41 -5.69 18.01 -9.94
N ALA A 42 -5.92 16.73 -10.17
CA ALA A 42 -5.97 16.17 -11.50
C ALA A 42 -7.26 16.64 -12.21
N PRO A 43 -7.23 16.94 -13.51
CA PRO A 43 -8.45 17.22 -14.26
C PRO A 43 -9.40 16.02 -14.23
N VAL A 44 -10.68 16.29 -13.94
CA VAL A 44 -11.73 15.27 -13.86
C VAL A 44 -11.84 14.54 -15.19
N GLY A 45 -11.86 13.20 -15.14
CA GLY A 45 -12.04 12.36 -16.32
C GLY A 45 -10.81 12.19 -17.22
N GLN A 46 -9.65 12.78 -16.89
CA GLN A 46 -8.43 12.64 -17.71
C GLN A 46 -7.74 11.28 -17.54
N TYR A 47 -7.75 10.71 -16.32
CA TYR A 47 -7.02 9.49 -15.98
C TYR A 47 -7.95 8.33 -15.65
N THR A 48 -8.67 7.88 -16.66
CA THR A 48 -9.77 6.91 -16.52
C THR A 48 -9.33 5.48 -16.17
N TRP A 49 -8.03 5.17 -16.30
CA TRP A 49 -7.44 3.90 -15.85
C TRP A 49 -7.08 3.86 -14.37
N THR A 50 -7.21 4.98 -13.64
CA THR A 50 -6.96 4.99 -12.19
C THR A 50 -8.06 4.24 -11.47
N VAL A 51 -7.68 3.51 -10.42
CA VAL A 51 -8.61 2.69 -9.64
C VAL A 51 -8.39 2.95 -8.16
N ASN A 52 -9.46 2.98 -7.38
CA ASN A 52 -9.37 2.79 -5.94
C ASN A 52 -10.21 1.61 -5.46
N LEU A 53 -9.75 0.97 -4.38
CA LEU A 53 -10.32 -0.25 -3.82
C LEU A 53 -11.26 0.09 -2.68
N ARG A 54 -12.46 -0.51 -2.67
CA ARG A 54 -13.55 -0.21 -1.73
C ARG A 54 -14.21 -1.48 -1.19
N ARG A 55 -14.81 -1.39 0.00
CA ARG A 55 -15.53 -2.51 0.64
C ARG A 55 -16.93 -2.64 0.07
N SER A 56 -17.56 -1.51 -0.23
CA SER A 56 -18.86 -1.37 -0.87
C SER A 56 -18.75 -0.36 -2.02
N ALA A 57 -19.71 -0.35 -2.94
CA ALA A 57 -19.68 0.51 -4.13
C ALA A 57 -19.46 2.00 -3.79
N GLY A 58 -20.21 2.54 -2.84
CA GLY A 58 -20.10 3.94 -2.39
C GLY A 58 -19.18 4.16 -1.18
N GLY A 59 -18.53 3.11 -0.66
CA GLY A 59 -17.69 3.20 0.53
C GLY A 59 -16.39 3.98 0.30
N PRO A 60 -15.68 4.31 1.39
CA PRO A 60 -14.37 4.95 1.29
C PRO A 60 -13.32 3.99 0.72
N SER A 61 -12.34 4.53 0.01
CA SER A 61 -11.19 3.81 -0.50
C SER A 61 -10.05 3.74 0.51
N TRP A 62 -9.29 2.64 0.54
CA TRP A 62 -8.03 2.53 1.32
C TRP A 62 -6.78 2.34 0.46
N CYS A 63 -6.93 1.88 -0.78
CA CYS A 63 -5.82 1.56 -1.67
C CYS A 63 -6.13 1.99 -3.10
N GLY A 64 -5.07 2.12 -3.90
CA GLY A 64 -5.15 2.39 -5.33
C GLY A 64 -4.89 1.16 -6.19
N GLY A 65 -5.06 1.33 -7.49
CA GLY A 65 -4.71 0.37 -8.53
C GLY A 65 -4.81 0.98 -9.91
N THR A 66 -4.58 0.15 -10.92
CA THR A 66 -4.61 0.53 -12.33
C THR A 66 -5.40 -0.50 -13.14
N LEU A 67 -6.30 -0.06 -14.00
CA LEU A 67 -6.95 -0.92 -14.98
C LEU A 67 -5.94 -1.32 -16.06
N ILE A 68 -5.63 -2.61 -16.18
CA ILE A 68 -4.60 -3.14 -17.11
C ILE A 68 -5.19 -4.01 -18.23
N ALA A 69 -6.44 -4.45 -18.06
CA ALA A 69 -7.28 -5.04 -19.10
C ALA A 69 -8.75 -4.80 -18.73
N PRO A 70 -9.73 -4.99 -19.64
CA PRO A 70 -11.12 -4.59 -19.38
C PRO A 70 -11.73 -5.18 -18.09
N ASN A 71 -11.29 -6.38 -17.70
CA ASN A 71 -11.74 -7.10 -16.50
C ASN A 71 -10.66 -7.24 -15.41
N TYR A 72 -9.53 -6.55 -15.53
CA TYR A 72 -8.38 -6.79 -14.64
C TYR A 72 -7.75 -5.50 -14.13
N VAL A 73 -7.56 -5.45 -12.82
CA VAL A 73 -6.88 -4.36 -12.12
C VAL A 73 -5.59 -4.88 -11.52
N LEU A 74 -4.50 -4.14 -11.73
CA LEU A 74 -3.23 -4.30 -11.04
C LEU A 74 -3.25 -3.48 -9.75
N THR A 75 -2.84 -4.08 -8.64
CA THR A 75 -2.68 -3.41 -7.34
C THR A 75 -1.53 -4.05 -6.56
N ALA A 76 -1.30 -3.60 -5.33
CA ALA A 76 -0.32 -4.19 -4.43
C ALA A 76 -0.91 -5.39 -3.69
N ALA A 77 -0.07 -6.38 -3.36
CA ALA A 77 -0.50 -7.56 -2.60
C ALA A 77 -0.91 -7.18 -1.18
N HIS A 78 -0.22 -6.22 -0.54
CA HIS A 78 -0.55 -5.78 0.81
C HIS A 78 -1.96 -5.17 0.89
N CYS A 79 -2.43 -4.53 -0.19
CA CYS A 79 -3.77 -3.96 -0.26
C CYS A 79 -4.89 -4.99 -0.17
N VAL A 80 -4.59 -6.26 -0.50
CA VAL A 80 -5.55 -7.37 -0.54
C VAL A 80 -5.20 -8.53 0.38
N ALA A 81 -4.11 -8.43 1.13
CA ALA A 81 -3.63 -9.48 2.02
C ALA A 81 -4.53 -9.65 3.25
N LYS A 82 -4.85 -8.54 3.93
CA LYS A 82 -5.68 -8.52 5.15
C LYS A 82 -7.16 -8.23 4.87
N VAL A 83 -7.46 -7.48 3.81
CA VAL A 83 -8.81 -7.04 3.46
C VAL A 83 -9.07 -7.33 1.99
N LYS A 84 -10.08 -8.14 1.69
CA LYS A 84 -10.50 -8.35 0.30
C LYS A 84 -11.41 -7.21 -0.15
N PRO A 85 -11.13 -6.55 -1.29
CA PRO A 85 -12.04 -5.56 -1.83
C PRO A 85 -13.34 -6.22 -2.30
N GLY A 86 -14.46 -5.60 -1.97
CA GLY A 86 -15.76 -5.98 -2.53
C GLY A 86 -16.01 -5.29 -3.87
N PHE A 87 -15.49 -4.07 -4.02
CA PHE A 87 -15.65 -3.23 -5.21
C PHE A 87 -14.36 -2.51 -5.56
N VAL A 88 -14.26 -2.11 -6.81
CA VAL A 88 -13.34 -1.07 -7.28
C VAL A 88 -14.14 0.10 -7.85
N ALA A 89 -13.61 1.31 -7.75
CA ALA A 89 -14.07 2.45 -8.52
C ALA A 89 -13.01 2.83 -9.55
N ILE A 90 -13.37 2.74 -10.83
CA ILE A 90 -12.48 2.97 -11.97
C ILE A 90 -12.77 4.35 -12.56
N GLY A 91 -11.75 5.16 -12.80
CA GLY A 91 -11.88 6.50 -13.38
C GLY A 91 -12.63 7.50 -12.50
N THR A 92 -12.77 7.22 -11.20
CA THR A 92 -13.33 8.15 -10.22
C THR A 92 -12.32 9.25 -9.91
N HIS A 93 -12.82 10.45 -9.61
CA HIS A 93 -12.07 11.56 -9.05
C HIS A 93 -12.06 11.52 -7.52
N TYR A 94 -13.05 10.88 -6.90
CA TYR A 94 -13.27 10.93 -5.45
C TYR A 94 -12.86 9.63 -4.72
N THR A 95 -12.53 9.78 -3.44
CA THR A 95 -12.17 8.64 -2.56
C THR A 95 -13.36 7.79 -2.11
N GLY A 96 -14.60 8.22 -2.38
CA GLY A 96 -15.82 7.51 -2.00
C GLY A 96 -17.02 7.96 -2.80
N GLY A 97 -18.19 7.41 -2.49
CA GLY A 97 -19.45 7.73 -3.17
C GLY A 97 -19.59 7.10 -4.56
N THR A 98 -20.74 7.31 -5.20
CA THR A 98 -21.06 6.72 -6.52
C THR A 98 -21.39 7.78 -7.56
N SER A 99 -20.95 9.02 -7.32
CA SER A 99 -21.24 10.16 -8.20
C SER A 99 -20.47 10.11 -9.51
N ASP A 100 -19.35 9.39 -9.56
CA ASP A 100 -18.51 9.26 -10.74
C ASP A 100 -17.77 7.91 -10.79
N GLY A 101 -17.03 7.70 -11.89
CA GLY A 101 -16.35 6.45 -12.18
C GLY A 101 -17.31 5.26 -12.36
N GLU A 102 -16.75 4.08 -12.59
CA GLU A 102 -17.50 2.83 -12.59
C GLU A 102 -17.24 2.05 -11.31
N GLN A 103 -18.31 1.75 -10.57
CA GLN A 103 -18.25 0.81 -9.45
C GLN A 103 -18.46 -0.60 -9.99
N ILE A 104 -17.43 -1.44 -9.89
CA ILE A 104 -17.48 -2.83 -10.36
C ILE A 104 -17.09 -3.74 -9.22
N SER A 105 -17.88 -4.80 -8.99
CA SER A 105 -17.58 -5.78 -7.95
C SER A 105 -16.35 -6.62 -8.31
N VAL A 106 -15.58 -6.98 -7.29
CA VAL A 106 -14.40 -7.83 -7.43
C VAL A 106 -14.82 -9.28 -7.23
N VAL A 107 -14.49 -10.13 -8.20
CA VAL A 107 -14.78 -11.57 -8.17
C VAL A 107 -13.68 -12.33 -7.45
N SER A 108 -12.42 -11.95 -7.67
CA SER A 108 -11.28 -12.59 -7.02
C SER A 108 -10.10 -11.63 -6.91
N SER A 109 -9.24 -11.88 -5.92
CA SER A 109 -7.97 -11.16 -5.74
C SER A 109 -6.85 -12.18 -5.59
N THR A 110 -5.86 -12.11 -6.47
CA THR A 110 -4.74 -13.05 -6.53
C THR A 110 -3.44 -12.29 -6.30
N SER A 111 -2.83 -12.48 -5.14
CA SER A 111 -1.49 -11.97 -4.85
C SER A 111 -0.43 -12.83 -5.54
N HIS A 112 0.72 -12.24 -5.83
CA HIS A 112 1.88 -13.00 -6.31
C HIS A 112 2.20 -14.15 -5.35
N PRO A 113 2.47 -15.38 -5.84
CA PRO A 113 2.67 -16.55 -4.97
C PRO A 113 3.87 -16.44 -4.03
N SER A 114 4.87 -15.64 -4.41
CA SER A 114 6.05 -15.34 -3.59
C SER A 114 5.87 -14.17 -2.61
N TYR A 115 4.73 -13.48 -2.62
CA TYR A 115 4.46 -12.43 -1.63
C TYR A 115 4.40 -13.06 -0.22
N ARG A 116 5.03 -12.41 0.76
CA ARG A 116 5.02 -12.82 2.17
C ARG A 116 4.57 -11.69 3.08
N ASN A 117 5.19 -10.53 2.92
CA ASN A 117 4.80 -9.26 3.54
C ASN A 117 5.53 -8.12 2.80
N LEU A 118 5.32 -6.87 3.25
CA LEU A 118 5.87 -5.66 2.65
C LEU A 118 7.41 -5.63 2.53
N PHE A 119 8.14 -6.38 3.35
CA PHE A 119 9.60 -6.33 3.41
C PHE A 119 10.31 -7.37 2.54
N TYR A 120 9.58 -8.33 1.96
CA TYR A 120 10.16 -9.44 1.18
C TYR A 120 9.88 -9.33 -0.33
N GLY A 121 9.38 -8.17 -0.78
CA GLY A 121 9.10 -7.91 -2.19
C GLY A 121 7.88 -8.66 -2.74
N PHE A 122 7.80 -8.76 -4.07
CA PHE A 122 6.65 -9.33 -4.79
C PHE A 122 5.29 -8.74 -4.38
N ASP A 123 5.27 -7.46 -4.00
CA ASP A 123 4.07 -6.76 -3.54
C ASP A 123 3.18 -6.36 -4.71
N VAL A 124 2.64 -7.37 -5.39
CA VAL A 124 1.80 -7.23 -6.57
C VAL A 124 0.63 -8.22 -6.52
N ALA A 125 -0.55 -7.76 -6.89
CA ALA A 125 -1.75 -8.56 -6.99
C ALA A 125 -2.61 -8.15 -8.20
N ILE A 126 -3.39 -9.10 -8.69
CA ILE A 126 -4.38 -8.90 -9.75
C ILE A 126 -5.78 -9.09 -9.19
N LEU A 127 -6.68 -8.18 -9.52
CA LEU A 127 -8.12 -8.30 -9.24
C LEU A 127 -8.84 -8.69 -10.52
N LYS A 128 -9.73 -9.67 -10.43
CA LYS A 128 -10.68 -10.01 -11.51
C LYS A 128 -12.02 -9.32 -11.21
N LEU A 129 -12.53 -8.60 -12.20
CA LEU A 129 -13.78 -7.86 -12.10
C LEU A 129 -14.97 -8.71 -12.58
N SER A 130 -16.18 -8.39 -12.11
CA SER A 130 -17.42 -9.08 -12.49
C SER A 130 -17.89 -8.78 -13.91
N ARG A 131 -17.47 -7.64 -14.47
CA ARG A 131 -17.74 -7.23 -15.84
C ARG A 131 -16.63 -6.34 -16.39
N ALA A 132 -16.66 -6.13 -17.70
CA ALA A 132 -15.75 -5.21 -18.38
C ALA A 132 -16.05 -3.77 -17.99
N SER A 133 -15.00 -3.02 -17.70
CA SER A 133 -15.04 -1.57 -17.64
C SER A 133 -15.23 -1.00 -19.04
N LYS A 134 -15.95 0.12 -19.11
CA LYS A 134 -16.05 0.94 -20.33
C LYS A 134 -14.79 1.77 -20.59
N PHE A 135 -13.93 1.93 -19.59
CA PHE A 135 -12.72 2.72 -19.70
C PHE A 135 -11.58 1.94 -20.34
N ALA A 136 -10.72 2.65 -21.06
CA ALA A 136 -9.56 2.06 -21.71
C ALA A 136 -8.50 1.66 -20.65
N PRO A 137 -7.98 0.43 -20.69
CA PRO A 137 -6.87 0.03 -19.83
C PRO A 137 -5.57 0.74 -20.17
N LEU A 138 -4.69 0.90 -19.18
CA LEU A 138 -3.33 1.37 -19.39
C LEU A 138 -2.42 0.18 -19.76
N PRO A 139 -1.67 0.23 -20.88
CA PRO A 139 -0.76 -0.83 -21.24
C PRO A 139 0.37 -0.96 -20.22
N LEU A 140 0.77 -2.20 -19.94
CA LEU A 140 1.91 -2.48 -19.08
C LEU A 140 3.22 -2.13 -19.77
N ALA A 141 4.14 -1.54 -19.00
CA ALA A 141 5.51 -1.39 -19.43
C ALA A 141 6.17 -2.77 -19.60
N LYS A 142 6.94 -2.93 -20.68
CA LYS A 142 7.71 -4.16 -20.96
C LYS A 142 9.10 -4.12 -20.32
N ASP A 143 9.63 -2.91 -20.17
CA ASP A 143 10.98 -2.64 -19.68
C ASP A 143 10.94 -1.71 -18.47
N GLY A 144 12.05 -1.67 -17.74
CA GLY A 144 12.26 -0.71 -16.67
C GLY A 144 12.28 0.73 -17.20
N VAL A 145 11.90 1.68 -16.34
CA VAL A 145 11.99 3.11 -16.66
C VAL A 145 13.40 3.60 -16.36
N ALA A 146 14.05 4.21 -17.35
CA ALA A 146 15.41 4.72 -17.19
C ALA A 146 15.47 5.84 -16.13
N ALA A 147 16.62 5.96 -15.46
CA ALA A 147 16.89 7.08 -14.56
C ALA A 147 16.78 8.42 -15.32
N GLN A 148 16.46 9.48 -14.58
CA GLN A 148 16.18 10.83 -15.11
C GLN A 148 14.92 10.96 -15.98
N THR A 149 14.16 9.88 -16.20
CA THR A 149 12.86 9.96 -16.86
C THR A 149 11.86 10.68 -15.97
N ARG A 150 11.09 11.62 -16.56
CA ARG A 150 9.94 12.25 -15.90
C ARG A 150 8.75 11.30 -15.92
N VAL A 151 8.19 11.02 -14.75
CA VAL A 151 7.01 10.15 -14.57
C VAL A 151 5.93 10.90 -13.82
N LYS A 152 4.67 10.60 -14.14
CA LYS A 152 3.52 11.17 -13.45
C LYS A 152 3.03 10.21 -12.37
N LEU A 153 2.84 10.72 -11.16
CA LEU A 153 2.21 10.02 -10.06
C LEU A 153 0.77 10.52 -9.91
N LEU A 154 -0.15 9.59 -9.77
CA LEU A 154 -1.58 9.85 -9.58
C LEU A 154 -2.04 9.20 -8.28
N GLY A 155 -2.90 9.87 -7.52
CA GLY A 155 -3.56 9.24 -6.37
C GLY A 155 -4.21 10.22 -5.40
N TRP A 156 -4.76 9.65 -4.34
CA TRP A 156 -5.47 10.36 -3.25
C TRP A 156 -4.63 10.43 -1.96
N GLY A 157 -3.32 10.22 -2.10
CA GLY A 157 -2.39 10.19 -0.98
C GLY A 157 -2.22 11.54 -0.28
N ARG A 158 -1.41 11.56 0.78
CA ARG A 158 -1.05 12.79 1.50
C ARG A 158 -0.31 13.75 0.57
N THR A 159 -0.68 15.04 0.59
CA THR A 159 -0.07 16.07 -0.25
C THR A 159 0.90 17.00 0.50
N SER A 160 0.82 17.08 1.84
CA SER A 160 1.60 18.00 2.68
C SER A 160 2.60 17.33 3.64
N GLY A 161 3.14 16.15 3.25
CA GLY A 161 4.16 15.45 4.03
C GLY A 161 3.59 14.41 5.02
N PRO A 162 4.40 13.92 5.99
CA PRO A 162 4.00 12.82 6.87
C PRO A 162 2.76 13.10 7.73
N SER A 163 2.52 14.36 8.12
CA SER A 163 1.38 14.77 8.95
C SER A 163 0.15 15.21 8.16
N GLY A 164 0.23 15.24 6.83
CA GLY A 164 -0.88 15.66 5.98
C GLY A 164 -2.04 14.67 5.96
N ASN A 165 -3.26 15.15 5.74
CA ASN A 165 -4.40 14.29 5.46
C ASN A 165 -4.34 13.78 4.00
N PRO A 166 -4.81 12.55 3.73
CA PRO A 166 -5.08 12.11 2.36
C PRO A 166 -6.06 13.06 1.66
N SER A 167 -5.94 13.19 0.34
CA SER A 167 -6.85 14.03 -0.43
C SER A 167 -8.18 13.32 -0.68
N SER A 168 -9.30 14.04 -0.64
CA SER A 168 -10.60 13.53 -1.06
C SER A 168 -10.79 13.45 -2.57
N VAL A 169 -9.88 14.07 -3.34
CA VAL A 169 -9.90 14.19 -4.80
C VAL A 169 -8.60 13.70 -5.43
N LEU A 170 -8.64 13.29 -6.69
CA LEU A 170 -7.46 12.76 -7.37
C LEU A 170 -6.44 13.88 -7.55
N LYS A 171 -5.20 13.60 -7.16
CA LYS A 171 -4.05 14.50 -7.34
C LYS A 171 -3.09 13.93 -8.36
N GLU A 172 -2.38 14.83 -9.05
CA GLU A 172 -1.27 14.50 -9.92
C GLU A 172 0.01 15.25 -9.51
N ASN A 173 1.15 14.61 -9.69
CA ASN A 173 2.45 15.27 -9.61
C ASN A 173 3.47 14.63 -10.56
N ILE A 174 4.54 15.34 -10.90
CA ILE A 174 5.63 14.83 -11.73
C ILE A 174 6.86 14.58 -10.88
N PHE A 175 7.43 13.38 -11.01
CA PHE A 175 8.67 12.96 -10.38
C PHE A 175 9.72 12.63 -11.44
N VAL A 176 10.98 12.64 -11.01
CA VAL A 176 12.11 12.20 -11.83
C VAL A 176 12.64 10.89 -11.26
N VAL A 177 12.69 9.86 -12.09
CA VAL A 177 13.17 8.53 -11.70
C VAL A 177 14.63 8.60 -11.27
N LYS A 178 14.94 8.01 -10.12
CA LYS A 178 16.32 7.85 -9.62
C LYS A 178 16.84 6.46 -9.96
N SER A 179 18.14 6.34 -10.15
CA SER A 179 18.76 5.03 -10.34
C SER A 179 18.63 4.17 -9.08
N ASN A 180 18.67 2.85 -9.25
CA ASN A 180 18.67 1.93 -8.10
C ASN A 180 19.86 2.17 -7.16
N ALA A 181 21.03 2.53 -7.69
CA ALA A 181 22.21 2.86 -6.90
C ALA A 181 21.99 4.11 -6.03
N GLU A 182 21.44 5.19 -6.59
CA GLU A 182 21.09 6.39 -5.81
C GLU A 182 20.04 6.08 -4.73
N CYS A 183 19.03 5.27 -5.06
CA CYS A 183 17.99 4.87 -4.11
C CYS A 183 18.59 4.07 -2.94
N GLN A 184 19.41 3.06 -3.23
CA GLN A 184 20.07 2.24 -2.21
C GLN A 184 21.01 3.05 -1.32
N ALA A 185 21.77 3.98 -1.89
CA ALA A 185 22.67 4.85 -1.12
C ALA A 185 21.89 5.67 -0.07
N LYS A 186 20.74 6.21 -0.44
CA LYS A 186 19.89 6.98 0.49
C LYS A 186 19.22 6.12 1.56
N LEU A 187 18.75 4.92 1.19
CA LEU A 187 18.06 4.04 2.14
C LEU A 187 19.01 3.42 3.18
N ARG A 188 20.31 3.31 2.90
CA ARG A 188 21.31 2.81 3.86
C ARG A 188 21.76 3.85 4.90
N THR A 189 21.48 5.12 4.66
CA THR A 189 21.84 6.23 5.54
C THR A 189 20.64 6.80 6.31
N SER A 190 19.47 6.15 6.20
CA SER A 190 18.20 6.58 6.82
C SER A 190 17.85 5.69 7.99
#